data_AF-A0A7S2L5V5-F1
#
_entry.id   AF-A0A7S2L5V5-F1
#
_cell.length_a   1.000
_cell.length_b   1.000
_cell.length_c   1.000
_cell.angle_alpha   90.00
_cell.angle_beta   90.00
_cell.angle_gamma   90.00
#
_symmetry.space_group_name_H-M   'P 1'
#
loop_
_entity.id
_entity.type
_entity.pdbx_description
1 polymer ?
#
loop_
_entity_poly.entity_id
_entity_poly.type
_entity_poly.pdbx_seq_one_letter_code
_entity_poly.pdbx_strand_id
1 'polypeptide(L)'
;MSSACRKCPILFLCFLFLIACTVSKGEDVDDIGRGAFDKSSSASYDDSGLTAEQLREAAEFEKLQAQREAEYEAKLEKMDKEQRKKLEKQRKIDARLVNKVLKAASKGDHYRVLGLSNNEKKIGSFVLFRVTPAHIKKAFRERARKLHPDKNTDPRATQAFIELEESASVLADADSKEEYDETVAMQKQRSRDDQRQMIFAIHRKAVSFVRPIFVIFNTAVRPFATSLTVMGVLIL
;
A
#
# COMPACT_ATOMS: atom_id res chain seq x y z
N MET A 1 13.65 -52.25 -15.09
CA MET A 1 13.81 -51.02 -14.29
C MET A 1 12.43 -50.36 -14.22
N SER A 2 11.66 -50.68 -13.17
CA SER A 2 11.20 -49.73 -12.13
C SER A 2 10.39 -48.55 -12.69
N SER A 3 9.15 -48.25 -12.28
CA SER A 3 8.36 -48.71 -11.14
C SER A 3 6.94 -48.15 -11.26
N ALA A 4 5.98 -48.94 -10.80
CA ALA A 4 4.58 -48.55 -10.60
C ALA A 4 4.39 -47.63 -9.38
N CYS A 5 3.15 -47.13 -9.24
CA CYS A 5 2.53 -46.46 -8.07
C CYS A 5 2.87 -44.97 -7.88
N ARG A 6 1.97 -44.05 -7.52
CA ARG A 6 0.55 -44.08 -7.09
C ARG A 6 0.06 -42.61 -6.95
N LYS A 7 -1.25 -42.38 -7.17
CA LYS A 7 -2.16 -41.34 -6.56
C LYS A 7 -2.37 -39.97 -7.26
N CYS A 8 -3.49 -39.89 -7.99
CA CYS A 8 -4.71 -39.02 -7.89
C CYS A 8 -4.78 -37.91 -6.80
N PRO A 9 -5.77 -36.97 -6.76
CA PRO A 9 -6.90 -36.63 -7.69
C PRO A 9 -7.28 -35.12 -7.79
N ILE A 10 -7.50 -34.53 -8.98
CA ILE A 10 -8.25 -33.24 -9.09
C ILE A 10 -9.33 -33.22 -10.21
N LEU A 11 -9.36 -34.18 -11.13
CA LEU A 11 -10.24 -34.09 -12.31
C LEU A 11 -11.59 -34.83 -12.26
N PHE A 12 -12.05 -35.30 -11.10
CA PHE A 12 -13.30 -36.10 -10.99
C PHE A 12 -14.44 -35.45 -10.20
N LEU A 13 -14.39 -34.13 -9.98
CA LEU A 13 -15.42 -33.38 -9.25
C LEU A 13 -16.32 -32.46 -10.12
N CYS A 14 -16.18 -32.51 -11.46
CA CYS A 14 -17.03 -31.73 -12.37
C CYS A 14 -18.09 -32.53 -13.15
N PHE A 15 -18.22 -33.85 -12.93
CA PHE A 15 -19.13 -34.68 -13.76
C PHE A 15 -20.15 -35.52 -12.98
N LEU A 16 -20.20 -35.40 -11.65
CA LEU A 16 -21.14 -36.13 -10.79
C LEU A 16 -22.12 -35.23 -10.02
N PHE A 17 -22.13 -33.92 -10.28
CA PHE A 17 -23.14 -33.01 -9.74
C PHE A 17 -24.39 -32.88 -10.65
N LEU A 18 -24.45 -33.62 -11.75
CA LEU A 18 -25.52 -33.48 -12.75
C LEU A 18 -26.53 -34.64 -12.84
N ILE A 19 -26.42 -35.73 -12.06
CA ILE A 19 -27.30 -36.91 -12.28
C ILE A 19 -27.97 -37.51 -11.00
N ALA A 20 -27.66 -37.09 -9.77
CA ALA A 20 -28.15 -37.81 -8.57
C ALA A 20 -28.98 -37.01 -7.52
N CYS A 21 -29.72 -35.98 -7.92
CA CYS A 21 -30.73 -35.35 -7.04
C CYS A 21 -32.07 -35.15 -7.77
N THR A 22 -32.62 -36.23 -8.32
CA THR A 22 -34.07 -36.33 -8.53
C THR A 22 -34.64 -37.29 -7.49
N VAL A 23 -35.81 -36.93 -6.94
CA VAL A 23 -36.68 -37.73 -6.05
C VAL A 23 -36.38 -37.66 -4.55
N SER A 24 -36.99 -36.71 -3.81
CA SER A 24 -38.29 -36.92 -3.12
C SER A 24 -38.49 -35.93 -1.95
N LYS A 25 -39.71 -35.36 -1.88
CA LYS A 25 -40.38 -34.68 -0.74
C LYS A 25 -39.77 -33.35 -0.29
N GLY A 26 -40.44 -32.20 -0.41
CA GLY A 26 -41.87 -31.93 -0.29
C GLY A 26 -42.11 -31.37 1.10
N GLU A 27 -42.18 -30.04 1.20
CA GLU A 27 -42.94 -29.32 2.23
C GLU A 27 -43.19 -27.88 1.77
N ASP A 28 -44.47 -27.54 1.82
CA ASP A 28 -45.19 -26.42 1.24
C ASP A 28 -44.94 -25.09 1.96
N VAL A 29 -44.83 -23.98 1.21
CA VAL A 29 -45.09 -22.62 1.71
C VAL A 29 -45.77 -21.77 0.64
N ASP A 30 -47.10 -21.77 0.73
CA ASP A 30 -48.05 -20.67 0.50
C ASP A 30 -48.06 -19.96 -0.86
N ASP A 31 -48.79 -20.59 -1.77
CA ASP A 31 -49.58 -19.95 -2.83
C ASP A 31 -50.53 -18.89 -2.22
N ILE A 32 -50.10 -17.62 -2.21
CA ILE A 32 -51.03 -16.51 -2.09
C ILE A 32 -51.68 -16.30 -3.47
N GLY A 33 -52.80 -17.00 -3.66
CA GLY A 33 -53.96 -16.56 -4.43
C GLY A 33 -53.68 -15.81 -5.73
N ARG A 34 -53.20 -16.53 -6.76
CA ARG A 34 -53.41 -16.10 -8.15
C ARG A 34 -54.87 -16.34 -8.50
N GLY A 35 -55.73 -15.40 -8.10
CA GLY A 35 -57.14 -15.39 -8.47
C GLY A 35 -57.26 -15.49 -9.99
N ALA A 36 -57.92 -16.56 -10.45
CA ALA A 36 -58.44 -16.64 -11.80
C ALA A 36 -59.40 -15.46 -11.98
N PHE A 37 -58.93 -14.41 -12.65
CA PHE A 37 -59.77 -13.30 -13.07
C PHE A 37 -60.50 -13.76 -14.33
N ASP A 38 -61.75 -14.17 -14.13
CA ASP A 38 -62.64 -14.66 -15.17
C ASP A 38 -62.71 -13.67 -16.33
N LYS A 39 -62.27 -14.14 -17.52
CA LYS A 39 -62.50 -13.47 -18.80
C LYS A 39 -63.97 -13.62 -19.20
N SER A 40 -64.86 -12.96 -18.48
CA SER A 40 -66.26 -12.81 -18.90
C SER A 40 -66.92 -11.61 -18.22
N SER A 41 -66.31 -10.44 -18.35
CA SER A 41 -67.06 -9.19 -18.42
C SER A 41 -66.44 -8.36 -19.52
N SER A 42 -67.09 -8.38 -20.69
CA SER A 42 -66.95 -7.33 -21.69
C SER A 42 -67.44 -6.03 -21.06
N ALA A 43 -66.58 -5.39 -20.26
CA ALA A 43 -66.65 -3.95 -20.08
C ALA A 43 -66.35 -3.39 -21.47
N SER A 44 -67.41 -2.97 -22.16
CA SER A 44 -67.29 -2.06 -23.30
C SER A 44 -66.51 -0.86 -22.79
N TYR A 45 -65.21 -0.84 -23.08
CA TYR A 45 -64.46 0.40 -23.04
C TYR A 45 -65.00 1.21 -24.19
N ASP A 46 -65.92 2.11 -23.86
CA ASP A 46 -66.53 3.00 -24.81
C ASP A 46 -65.42 3.79 -25.50
N ASP A 47 -65.29 3.56 -26.81
CA ASP A 47 -64.44 4.25 -27.77
C ASP A 47 -64.92 5.69 -27.97
N SER A 48 -65.11 6.43 -26.88
CA SER A 48 -65.11 7.88 -26.93
C SER A 48 -63.65 8.28 -27.02
N GLY A 49 -63.17 8.45 -28.25
CA GLY A 49 -61.78 8.77 -28.56
C GLY A 49 -61.20 9.75 -27.54
N LEU A 50 -60.03 9.40 -26.99
CA LEU A 50 -59.29 10.27 -26.07
C LEU A 50 -59.32 11.69 -26.62
N THR A 51 -59.70 12.64 -25.78
CA THR A 51 -59.64 14.03 -26.19
C THR A 51 -58.19 14.34 -26.61
N ALA A 52 -58.00 15.22 -27.60
CA ALA A 52 -56.66 15.58 -28.06
C ALA A 52 -55.75 16.08 -26.91
N GLU A 53 -56.35 16.53 -25.80
CA GLU A 53 -55.69 16.92 -24.56
C GLU A 53 -55.15 15.71 -23.78
N GLN A 54 -55.94 14.67 -23.57
CA GLN A 54 -55.51 13.45 -22.86
C GLN A 54 -54.37 12.71 -23.59
N LEU A 55 -54.36 12.72 -24.93
CA LEU A 55 -53.25 12.17 -25.73
C LEU A 55 -51.96 12.99 -25.57
N ARG A 56 -52.06 14.31 -25.42
CA ARG A 56 -50.91 15.18 -25.17
C ARG A 56 -50.37 14.98 -23.76
N GLU A 57 -51.25 14.85 -22.77
CA GLU A 57 -50.89 14.57 -21.37
C GLU A 57 -50.19 13.20 -21.24
N ALA A 58 -50.68 12.17 -21.93
CA ALA A 58 -50.02 10.86 -21.98
C ALA A 58 -48.62 10.95 -22.62
N ALA A 59 -48.49 11.65 -23.75
CA ALA A 59 -47.20 11.86 -24.41
C ALA A 59 -46.22 12.70 -23.58
N GLU A 60 -46.72 13.67 -22.79
CA GLU A 60 -45.92 14.44 -21.83
C GLU A 60 -45.47 13.59 -20.64
N PHE A 61 -46.35 12.72 -20.13
CA PHE A 61 -46.03 11.79 -19.06
C PHE A 61 -44.98 10.76 -19.47
N GLU A 62 -45.08 10.18 -20.67
CA GLU A 62 -44.06 9.27 -21.23
C GLU A 62 -42.69 9.96 -21.34
N LYS A 63 -42.65 11.22 -21.80
CA LYS A 63 -41.41 12.02 -21.83
C LYS A 63 -40.84 12.24 -20.43
N LEU A 64 -41.69 12.52 -19.45
CA LEU A 64 -41.28 12.71 -18.06
C LEU A 64 -40.75 11.42 -17.44
N GLN A 65 -41.35 10.26 -17.75
CA GLN A 65 -40.86 8.95 -17.33
C GLN A 65 -39.47 8.67 -17.92
N ALA A 66 -39.32 8.83 -19.24
CA ALA A 66 -38.05 8.65 -19.92
C ALA A 66 -36.94 9.56 -19.35
N GLN A 67 -37.27 10.82 -18.99
CA GLN A 67 -36.32 11.74 -18.34
C GLN A 67 -35.88 11.24 -16.97
N ARG A 68 -36.81 10.79 -16.11
CA ARG A 68 -36.49 10.27 -14.77
C ARG A 68 -35.66 9.00 -14.82
N GLU A 69 -35.96 8.10 -15.76
CA GLU A 69 -35.19 6.88 -16.00
C GLU A 69 -33.76 7.22 -16.45
N ALA A 70 -33.61 8.11 -17.43
CA ALA A 70 -32.29 8.57 -17.89
C ALA A 70 -31.49 9.26 -16.76
N GLU A 71 -32.14 10.06 -15.92
CA GLU A 71 -31.50 10.67 -14.74
C GLU A 71 -31.05 9.63 -13.72
N TYR A 72 -31.90 8.63 -13.45
CA TYR A 72 -31.59 7.53 -12.54
C TYR A 72 -30.41 6.70 -13.05
N GLU A 73 -30.41 6.34 -14.34
CA GLU A 73 -29.31 5.62 -14.99
C GLU A 73 -28.01 6.43 -14.96
N ALA A 74 -28.06 7.72 -15.28
CA ALA A 74 -26.89 8.60 -15.21
C ALA A 74 -26.34 8.70 -13.77
N LYS A 75 -27.21 8.70 -12.76
CA LYS A 75 -26.82 8.66 -11.35
C LYS A 75 -26.19 7.32 -11.00
N LEU A 76 -26.77 6.21 -11.44
CA LEU A 76 -26.26 4.86 -11.23
C LEU A 76 -24.84 4.70 -11.83
N GLU A 77 -24.64 5.18 -13.06
CA GLU A 77 -23.33 5.17 -13.70
C GLU A 77 -22.28 6.02 -12.96
N LYS A 78 -22.67 7.22 -12.51
CA LYS A 78 -21.76 8.09 -11.72
C LYS A 78 -21.32 7.39 -10.44
N MET A 79 -22.25 6.73 -9.76
CA MET A 79 -21.96 5.96 -8.55
C MET A 79 -21.01 4.79 -8.83
N ASP A 80 -21.23 4.01 -9.89
CA ASP A 80 -20.33 2.91 -10.29
C ASP A 80 -18.93 3.43 -10.66
N LYS A 81 -18.85 4.50 -11.47
CA LYS A 81 -17.58 5.16 -11.82
C LYS A 81 -16.82 5.63 -10.58
N GLU A 82 -17.52 6.17 -9.57
CA GLU A 82 -16.91 6.57 -8.30
C GLU A 82 -16.43 5.39 -7.46
N GLN A 83 -17.23 4.33 -7.35
CA GLN A 83 -16.86 3.11 -6.63
C GLN A 83 -15.62 2.46 -7.26
N ARG A 84 -15.58 2.33 -8.58
CA ARG A 84 -14.41 1.83 -9.33
C ARG A 84 -13.17 2.68 -9.07
N LYS A 85 -13.30 4.01 -9.12
CA LYS A 85 -12.18 4.94 -8.79
C LYS A 85 -11.68 4.76 -7.36
N LYS A 86 -12.58 4.55 -6.38
CA LYS A 86 -12.21 4.30 -4.98
C LYS A 86 -11.45 2.98 -4.84
N LEU A 87 -11.97 1.90 -5.45
CA LEU A 87 -11.32 0.59 -5.46
C LEU A 87 -9.93 0.65 -6.11
N GLU A 88 -9.79 1.34 -7.25
CA GLU A 88 -8.52 1.49 -7.94
C GLU A 88 -7.49 2.27 -7.10
N LYS A 89 -7.91 3.35 -6.43
CA LYS A 89 -7.07 4.09 -5.49
C LYS A 89 -6.61 3.19 -4.34
N GLN A 90 -7.52 2.40 -3.78
CA GLN A 90 -7.21 1.47 -2.70
C GLN A 90 -6.18 0.43 -3.14
N ARG A 91 -6.38 -0.21 -4.30
CA ARG A 91 -5.41 -1.17 -4.89
C ARG A 91 -4.02 -0.55 -5.07
N LYS A 92 -3.93 0.71 -5.50
CA LYS A 92 -2.64 1.42 -5.64
C LYS A 92 -1.98 1.68 -4.28
N ILE A 93 -2.76 2.01 -3.24
CA ILE A 93 -2.24 2.19 -1.88
C ILE A 93 -1.70 0.88 -1.34
N ASP A 94 -2.46 -0.20 -1.50
CA ASP A 94 -2.11 -1.52 -0.99
C ASP A 94 -0.86 -2.07 -1.70
N ALA A 95 -0.78 -1.95 -3.03
CA ALA A 95 0.41 -2.30 -3.80
C ALA A 95 1.65 -1.49 -3.37
N ARG A 96 1.50 -0.19 -3.08
CA ARG A 96 2.61 0.64 -2.56
C ARG A 96 3.05 0.18 -1.18
N LEU A 97 2.13 -0.24 -0.31
CA LEU A 97 2.44 -0.73 1.02
C LEU A 97 3.20 -2.07 0.94
N VAL A 98 2.70 -3.02 0.14
CA VAL A 98 3.35 -4.32 -0.10
C VAL A 98 4.76 -4.12 -0.64
N ASN A 99 4.94 -3.27 -1.66
CA ASN A 99 6.27 -2.98 -2.20
C ASN A 99 7.22 -2.34 -1.17
N LYS A 100 6.72 -1.46 -0.29
CA LYS A 100 7.54 -0.87 0.79
C LYS A 100 7.97 -1.92 1.81
N VAL A 101 7.09 -2.86 2.14
CA VAL A 101 7.36 -3.96 3.08
C VAL A 101 8.41 -4.88 2.49
N LEU A 102 8.18 -5.39 1.27
CA LEU A 102 9.11 -6.32 0.61
C LEU A 102 10.48 -5.68 0.36
N LYS A 103 10.54 -4.38 0.04
CA LYS A 103 11.80 -3.64 -0.08
C LYS A 103 12.53 -3.44 1.25
N ALA A 104 11.81 -3.39 2.36
CA ALA A 104 12.41 -3.30 3.69
C ALA A 104 12.90 -4.68 4.15
N ALA A 105 12.11 -5.72 3.91
CA ALA A 105 12.47 -7.11 4.13
C ALA A 105 13.74 -7.48 3.36
N SER A 106 13.82 -7.14 2.07
CA SER A 106 15.00 -7.40 1.24
C SER A 106 16.28 -6.68 1.73
N LYS A 107 16.14 -5.69 2.61
CA LYS A 107 17.28 -4.99 3.24
C LYS A 107 17.63 -5.53 4.62
N GLY A 108 16.83 -6.43 5.18
CA GLY A 108 16.92 -6.85 6.57
C GLY A 108 16.47 -5.77 7.57
N ASP A 109 15.67 -4.79 7.15
CA ASP A 109 15.21 -3.68 8.00
C ASP A 109 13.91 -4.03 8.74
N HIS A 110 13.98 -4.81 9.83
CA HIS A 110 12.79 -5.29 10.56
C HIS A 110 11.92 -4.15 11.13
N TYR A 111 12.52 -3.07 11.64
CA TYR A 111 11.76 -1.90 12.11
C TYR A 111 10.93 -1.27 10.99
N ARG A 112 11.49 -1.18 9.78
CA ARG A 112 10.85 -0.54 8.63
C ARG A 112 9.74 -1.41 8.03
N VAL A 113 9.86 -2.74 8.17
CA VAL A 113 8.81 -3.72 7.90
C VAL A 113 7.61 -3.56 8.83
N LEU A 114 7.81 -3.16 10.09
CA LEU A 114 6.71 -2.77 10.99
C LEU A 114 6.24 -1.32 10.78
N GLY A 115 7.05 -0.49 10.13
CA GLY A 115 6.78 0.94 9.92
C GLY A 115 7.19 1.82 11.08
N LEU A 116 8.03 1.28 11.95
CA LEU A 116 8.74 2.03 12.96
C LEU A 116 10.06 2.52 12.37
N SER A 117 10.57 3.62 12.91
CA SER A 117 11.92 4.11 12.59
C SER A 117 12.78 3.90 13.82
N ASN A 118 13.95 3.29 13.66
CA ASN A 118 14.95 3.12 14.72
C ASN A 118 15.75 4.41 14.99
N ASN A 119 15.12 5.57 14.85
CA ASN A 119 15.77 6.86 15.01
C ASN A 119 15.76 7.25 16.49
N GLU A 120 16.52 6.53 17.30
CA GLU A 120 16.79 6.98 18.66
C GLU A 120 17.63 8.26 18.57
N LYS A 121 16.96 9.42 18.67
CA LYS A 121 17.62 10.72 18.73
C LYS A 121 17.91 11.02 20.19
N LYS A 122 19.19 10.93 20.55
CA LYS A 122 19.69 11.44 21.83
C LYS A 122 19.93 12.94 21.67
N ILE A 123 19.27 13.76 22.49
CA ILE A 123 19.50 15.20 22.58
C ILE A 123 20.09 15.43 23.98
N GLY A 124 21.42 15.61 24.04
CA GLY A 124 22.13 15.62 25.33
C GLY A 124 21.91 14.31 26.09
N SER A 125 21.39 14.42 27.32
CA SER A 125 21.10 13.26 28.19
C SER A 125 19.71 12.63 27.94
N PHE A 126 18.82 13.29 27.20
CA PHE A 126 17.43 12.84 27.03
C PHE A 126 17.25 12.00 25.76
N VAL A 127 16.58 10.84 25.91
CA VAL A 127 16.16 9.98 24.79
C VAL A 127 14.73 10.35 24.40
N LEU A 128 14.57 11.00 23.25
CA LEU A 128 13.27 11.59 22.86
C LEU A 128 12.24 10.53 22.39
N PHE A 129 12.71 9.41 21.84
CA PHE A 129 11.83 8.38 21.29
C PHE A 129 12.51 7.01 21.39
N ARG A 130 12.04 6.17 22.32
CA ARG A 130 12.48 4.77 22.46
C ARG A 130 11.36 3.83 22.01
N VAL A 131 11.70 2.86 21.17
CA VAL A 131 10.75 1.84 20.71
C VAL A 131 10.54 0.82 21.83
N THR A 132 9.40 0.92 22.52
CA THR A 132 8.96 -0.04 23.54
C THR A 132 8.27 -1.26 22.91
N PRO A 133 8.21 -2.42 23.58
CA PRO A 133 7.52 -3.60 23.07
C PRO A 133 6.02 -3.35 22.80
N ALA A 134 5.39 -2.44 23.57
CA ALA A 134 4.01 -2.02 23.31
C ALA A 134 3.86 -1.32 21.96
N HIS A 135 4.82 -0.48 21.56
CA HIS A 135 4.81 0.17 20.24
C HIS A 135 4.96 -0.84 19.10
N ILE A 136 5.80 -1.87 19.28
CA ILE A 136 5.99 -2.95 18.30
C ILE A 136 4.68 -3.71 18.09
N LYS A 137 4.04 -4.15 19.18
CA LYS A 137 2.75 -4.85 19.13
C LYS A 137 1.65 -4.01 18.47
N LYS A 138 1.62 -2.70 18.75
CA LYS A 138 0.66 -1.78 18.13
C LYS A 138 0.90 -1.65 16.61
N ALA A 139 2.15 -1.43 16.21
CA ALA A 139 2.53 -1.30 14.80
C ALA A 139 2.22 -2.57 14.00
N PHE A 140 2.49 -3.75 14.59
CA PHE A 140 2.14 -5.04 14.01
C PHE A 140 0.64 -5.14 13.72
N ARG A 141 -0.24 -4.88 14.71
CA ARG A 141 -1.70 -4.94 14.53
C ARG A 141 -2.20 -3.97 13.45
N GLU A 142 -1.60 -2.79 13.36
CA GLU A 142 -1.97 -1.80 12.34
C GLU A 142 -1.54 -2.22 10.93
N ARG A 143 -0.35 -2.81 10.77
CA ARG A 143 0.12 -3.31 9.47
C ARG A 143 -0.56 -4.61 9.06
N ALA A 144 -0.76 -5.55 9.98
CA ALA A 144 -1.44 -6.81 9.71
C ALA A 144 -2.84 -6.58 9.11
N ARG A 145 -3.62 -5.63 9.67
CA ARG A 145 -4.94 -5.27 9.12
C ARG A 145 -4.90 -4.75 7.68
N LYS A 146 -3.81 -4.09 7.28
CA LYS A 146 -3.65 -3.50 5.94
C LYS A 146 -3.08 -4.49 4.93
N LEU A 147 -2.24 -5.42 5.38
CA LEU A 147 -1.56 -6.41 4.53
C LEU A 147 -2.28 -7.76 4.47
N HIS A 148 -3.37 -7.93 5.21
CA HIS A 148 -4.10 -9.19 5.26
C HIS A 148 -4.52 -9.66 3.85
N PRO A 149 -4.26 -10.93 3.46
CA PRO A 149 -4.50 -11.43 2.11
C PRO A 149 -5.99 -11.45 1.72
N ASP A 150 -6.91 -11.55 2.69
CA ASP A 150 -8.36 -11.46 2.43
C ASP A 150 -8.82 -10.06 1.98
N LYS A 151 -8.18 -9.00 2.51
CA LYS A 151 -8.58 -7.62 2.22
C LYS A 151 -7.79 -7.00 1.07
N ASN A 152 -6.56 -7.46 0.88
CA ASN A 152 -5.66 -6.93 -0.13
C ASN A 152 -5.69 -7.81 -1.38
N THR A 153 -6.06 -7.23 -2.52
CA THR A 153 -6.13 -7.92 -3.81
C THR A 153 -4.75 -8.18 -4.45
N ASP A 154 -3.65 -7.71 -3.85
CA ASP A 154 -2.30 -7.91 -4.39
C ASP A 154 -1.82 -9.36 -4.15
N PRO A 155 -1.35 -10.09 -5.18
CA PRO A 155 -0.87 -11.47 -5.02
C PRO A 155 0.37 -11.59 -4.11
N ARG A 156 1.12 -10.50 -3.92
CA ARG A 156 2.32 -10.46 -3.06
C ARG A 156 1.98 -10.11 -1.62
N ALA A 157 0.71 -9.88 -1.29
CA ALA A 157 0.27 -9.59 0.08
C ALA A 157 0.63 -10.71 1.05
N THR A 158 0.49 -11.97 0.64
CA THR A 158 0.85 -13.14 1.44
C THR A 158 2.34 -13.14 1.82
N GLN A 159 3.23 -12.87 0.86
CA GLN A 159 4.67 -12.78 1.11
C GLN A 159 4.98 -11.63 2.07
N ALA A 160 4.40 -10.45 1.85
CA ALA A 160 4.60 -9.30 2.71
C ALA A 160 4.07 -9.52 4.14
N PHE A 161 3.05 -10.36 4.29
CA PHE A 161 2.48 -10.72 5.59
C PHE A 161 3.40 -11.68 6.36
N ILE A 162 3.96 -12.69 5.69
CA ILE A 162 4.95 -13.61 6.29
C ILE A 162 6.16 -12.81 6.81
N GLU A 163 6.72 -11.95 5.97
CA GLU A 163 7.85 -11.07 6.33
C GLU A 163 7.54 -10.14 7.51
N LEU A 164 6.27 -9.71 7.62
CA LEU A 164 5.81 -8.90 8.74
C LEU A 164 5.78 -9.69 10.05
N GLU A 165 5.32 -10.94 10.01
CA GLU A 165 5.30 -11.85 11.17
C GLU A 165 6.72 -12.21 11.61
N GLU A 166 7.60 -12.57 10.68
CA GLU A 166 9.01 -12.85 10.95
C GLU A 166 9.68 -11.65 11.62
N SER A 167 9.54 -10.45 11.04
CA SER A 167 10.10 -9.23 11.62
C SER A 167 9.53 -8.90 12.99
N ALA A 168 8.25 -9.21 13.23
CA ALA A 168 7.62 -9.02 14.53
C ALA A 168 8.13 -10.02 15.57
N SER A 169 8.41 -11.26 15.18
CA SER A 169 8.98 -12.28 16.07
C SER A 169 10.38 -11.91 16.55
N VAL A 170 11.28 -11.53 15.63
CA VAL A 170 12.66 -11.08 15.95
C VAL A 170 12.67 -9.89 16.89
N LEU A 171 11.72 -8.95 16.73
CA LEU A 171 11.65 -7.74 17.54
C LEU A 171 10.80 -7.90 18.82
N ALA A 172 10.06 -9.00 18.97
CA ALA A 172 9.27 -9.29 20.15
C ALA A 172 10.15 -9.81 21.29
N ASP A 173 11.15 -10.63 20.96
CA ASP A 173 12.10 -11.19 21.91
C ASP A 173 13.18 -10.17 22.28
N ALA A 174 13.40 -9.96 23.58
CA ALA A 174 14.32 -8.93 24.06
C ALA A 174 15.77 -9.19 23.63
N ASP A 175 16.21 -10.44 23.75
CA ASP A 175 17.59 -10.85 23.44
C ASP A 175 17.86 -10.75 21.93
N SER A 176 16.96 -11.29 21.10
CA SER A 176 17.08 -11.21 19.63
C SER A 176 17.01 -9.78 19.11
N LYS A 177 16.22 -8.93 19.76
CA LYS A 177 16.17 -7.50 19.43
C LYS A 177 17.49 -6.80 19.76
N GLU A 178 18.09 -7.09 20.91
CA GLU A 178 19.36 -6.51 21.31
C GLU A 178 20.48 -6.92 20.35
N GLU A 179 20.58 -8.21 20.01
CA GLU A 179 21.54 -8.70 19.02
C GLU A 179 21.35 -8.04 17.64
N TYR A 180 20.09 -7.89 17.20
CA TYR A 180 19.78 -7.19 15.96
C TYR A 180 20.18 -5.70 16.03
N ASP A 181 19.86 -5.00 17.12
CA ASP A 181 20.20 -3.60 17.30
C ASP A 181 21.73 -3.39 17.33
N GLU A 182 22.47 -4.29 17.98
CA GLU A 182 23.93 -4.29 18.02
C GLU A 182 24.55 -4.52 16.64
N THR A 183 24.11 -5.56 15.90
CA THR A 183 24.62 -5.84 14.56
C THR A 183 24.37 -4.69 13.59
N VAL A 184 23.18 -4.07 13.64
CA VAL A 184 22.85 -2.88 12.84
C VAL A 184 23.71 -1.68 13.26
N ALA A 185 23.94 -1.47 14.56
CA ALA A 185 24.80 -0.40 15.05
C ALA A 185 26.26 -0.58 14.58
N MET A 186 26.78 -1.81 14.65
CA MET A 186 28.14 -2.14 14.17
C MET A 186 28.28 -1.93 12.66
N GLN A 187 27.34 -2.42 11.86
CA GLN A 187 27.34 -2.20 10.40
C GLN A 187 27.30 -0.70 10.06
N LYS A 188 26.50 0.08 10.79
CA LYS A 188 26.43 1.53 10.61
C LYS A 188 27.72 2.23 11.01
N GLN A 189 28.36 1.82 12.10
CA GLN A 189 29.66 2.35 12.50
C GLN A 189 30.71 2.05 11.44
N ARG A 190 30.81 0.80 10.99
CA ARG A 190 31.74 0.38 9.93
C ARG A 190 31.54 1.19 8.64
N SER A 191 30.31 1.30 8.16
CA SER A 191 30.03 2.08 6.94
C SER A 191 30.38 3.58 7.09
N ARG A 192 30.18 4.16 8.29
CA ARG A 192 30.63 5.54 8.59
C ARG A 192 32.15 5.65 8.64
N ASP A 193 32.84 4.67 9.21
CA ASP A 193 34.29 4.68 9.31
C ASP A 193 34.93 4.47 7.94
N ASP A 194 34.39 3.57 7.11
CA ASP A 194 34.79 3.40 5.70
C ASP A 194 34.57 4.71 4.90
N GLN A 195 33.42 5.35 5.08
CA GLN A 195 33.12 6.64 4.44
C GLN A 195 34.09 7.73 4.91
N ARG A 196 34.39 7.79 6.22
CA ARG A 196 35.38 8.72 6.78
C ARG A 196 36.76 8.45 6.21
N GLN A 197 37.20 7.19 6.17
CA GLN A 197 38.48 6.80 5.60
C GLN A 197 38.58 7.19 4.13
N MET A 198 37.52 6.98 3.35
CA MET A 198 37.46 7.43 1.95
C MET A 198 37.60 8.96 1.85
N ILE A 199 36.86 9.72 2.67
CA ILE A 199 36.97 11.19 2.70
C ILE A 199 38.38 11.62 3.09
N PHE A 200 38.97 11.05 4.13
CA PHE A 200 40.34 11.35 4.55
C PHE A 200 41.36 10.96 3.48
N ALA A 201 41.16 9.86 2.76
CA ALA A 201 42.03 9.45 1.66
C ALA A 201 41.96 10.44 0.49
N ILE A 202 40.77 10.88 0.11
CA ILE A 202 40.56 11.92 -0.92
C ILE A 202 41.20 13.23 -0.46
N HIS A 203 40.95 13.65 0.78
CA HIS A 203 41.52 14.87 1.34
C HIS A 203 43.05 14.81 1.39
N ARG A 204 43.64 13.69 1.83
CA ARG A 204 45.10 13.47 1.84
C ARG A 204 45.69 13.57 0.44
N LYS A 205 45.03 12.95 -0.56
CA LYS A 205 45.44 13.06 -1.97
C LYS A 205 45.35 14.51 -2.45
N ALA A 206 44.23 15.18 -2.23
CA ALA A 206 44.05 16.58 -2.62
C ALA A 206 45.11 17.49 -1.99
N VAL A 207 45.30 17.41 -0.67
CA VAL A 207 46.32 18.19 0.06
C VAL A 207 47.73 17.92 -0.49
N SER A 208 48.07 16.68 -0.87
CA SER A 208 49.38 16.40 -1.48
C SER A 208 49.61 17.13 -2.81
N PHE A 209 48.55 17.36 -3.60
CA PHE A 209 48.62 18.13 -4.85
C PHE A 209 48.64 19.65 -4.62
N VAL A 210 47.85 20.17 -3.68
CA VAL A 210 47.78 21.63 -3.45
C VAL A 210 48.92 22.16 -2.56
N ARG A 211 49.50 21.32 -1.70
CA ARG A 211 50.58 21.71 -0.78
C ARG A 211 51.81 22.32 -1.48
N PRO A 212 52.39 21.76 -2.56
CA PRO A 212 53.54 22.39 -3.22
C PRO A 212 53.19 23.75 -3.82
N ILE A 213 52.02 23.87 -4.47
CA ILE A 213 51.53 25.12 -5.04
C ILE A 213 51.35 26.18 -3.94
N PHE A 214 50.74 25.79 -2.82
CA PHE A 214 50.53 26.67 -1.67
C PHE A 214 51.84 27.07 -0.98
N VAL A 215 52.83 26.17 -0.86
CA VAL A 215 54.15 26.49 -0.28
C VAL A 215 54.91 27.48 -1.15
N ILE A 216 54.87 27.29 -2.48
CA ILE A 216 55.50 28.21 -3.43
C ILE A 216 54.82 29.58 -3.37
N PHE A 217 53.47 29.61 -3.43
CA PHE A 217 52.69 30.84 -3.30
C PHE A 217 52.97 31.55 -1.97
N ASN A 218 52.94 30.83 -0.84
CA ASN A 218 53.15 31.43 0.47
C ASN A 218 54.61 31.87 0.69
N THR A 219 55.60 31.21 0.08
CA THR A 219 57.00 31.65 0.09
C THR A 219 57.21 32.90 -0.75
N ALA A 220 56.56 32.99 -1.91
CA ALA A 220 56.65 34.13 -2.81
C ALA A 220 55.89 35.36 -2.30
N VAL A 221 54.71 35.16 -1.70
CA VAL A 221 53.83 36.25 -1.24
C VAL A 221 54.15 36.73 0.18
N ARG A 222 54.77 35.90 1.04
CA ARG A 222 55.16 36.28 2.42
C ARG A 222 55.96 37.58 2.52
N PRO A 223 57.06 37.78 1.78
CA PRO A 223 57.84 39.02 1.90
C PRO A 223 57.05 40.26 1.45
N PHE A 224 56.12 40.13 0.51
CA PHE A 224 55.23 41.22 0.11
C PHE A 224 54.11 41.48 1.13
N ALA A 225 53.56 40.45 1.74
CA ALA A 225 52.53 40.57 2.77
C ALA A 225 53.06 41.27 4.02
N THR A 226 54.28 40.95 4.47
CA THR A 226 54.93 41.65 5.57
C THR A 226 55.19 43.12 5.24
N SER A 227 55.61 43.41 4.00
CA SER A 227 55.81 44.77 3.53
C SER A 227 54.50 45.56 3.51
N LEU A 228 53.39 44.97 3.06
CA LEU A 228 52.07 45.60 3.07
C LEU A 228 51.54 45.84 4.49
N THR A 229 51.76 44.91 5.43
CA THR A 229 51.40 45.14 6.84
C THR A 229 52.25 46.21 7.50
N VAL A 230 53.56 46.26 7.23
CA VAL A 230 54.43 47.31 7.79
C VAL A 230 54.07 48.67 7.20
N MET A 231 53.82 48.76 5.89
CA MET A 231 53.36 50.00 5.25
C MET A 231 51.96 50.40 5.73
N GLY A 232 51.05 49.46 5.95
CA GLY A 232 49.71 49.73 6.48
C GLY A 232 49.70 50.20 7.93
N VAL A 233 50.62 49.70 8.77
CA VAL A 233 50.82 50.17 10.15
C VAL A 233 51.52 51.53 10.21
N LEU A 234 52.28 51.92 9.17
CA LEU A 234 52.94 53.24 9.09
C LEU A 234 52.03 54.37 8.57
N ILE A 235 50.89 54.01 7.97
CA ILE A 235 49.91 54.96 7.39
C ILE A 235 48.74 55.24 8.35
N LEU A 236 48.66 54.52 9.48
CA LEU A 236 47.71 54.73 10.58
C LEU A 236 48.38 55.49 11.74
#